data_AF-A0A0Q0G277-F1
#
_entry.id   AF-A0A0Q0G277-F1
#
_cell.length_a   1.000
_cell.length_b   1.000
_cell.length_c   1.000
_cell.angle_alpha   90.00
_cell.angle_beta   90.00
_cell.angle_gamma   90.00
#
_symmetry.space_group_name_H-M   'P 1'
#
loop_
_entity.id
_entity.type
_entity.pdbx_description
1 polymer ?
#
loop_
_entity_poly.entity_id
_entity_poly.type
_entity_poly.pdbx_seq_one_letter_code
_entity_poly.pdbx_strand_id
1 'polypeptide(L)'
;MKAAIIVTLLLSSSTMASSPLSEELTAEQLDMVIQMSVNQMKADDEFTKMASCVNQSEAKVESVFREVMRACVEKHMLEEDDEKTTACLVSNFSEKLGVSAQKFTACSEQE
;
A
#
# COMPACT_ATOMS: atom_id res chain seq x y z
N MET A 1 -24.35 14.71 -62.81
CA MET A 1 -23.98 13.82 -61.70
C MET A 1 -22.46 13.86 -61.54
N LYS A 2 -21.94 14.63 -60.58
CA LYS A 2 -20.55 14.53 -60.12
C LYS A 2 -20.55 14.91 -58.64
N ALA A 3 -20.52 13.90 -57.79
CA ALA A 3 -20.26 14.05 -56.37
C ALA A 3 -19.02 13.20 -56.07
N ALA A 4 -17.96 13.86 -55.62
CA ALA A 4 -16.83 13.22 -54.97
C ALA A 4 -16.17 14.30 -54.10
N ILE A 5 -16.71 14.48 -52.89
CA ILE A 5 -16.05 15.24 -51.83
C ILE A 5 -15.36 14.19 -50.95
N ILE A 6 -14.06 14.05 -51.12
CA ILE A 6 -13.21 13.26 -50.23
C ILE A 6 -12.97 14.15 -49.00
N VAL A 7 -13.70 13.88 -47.92
CA VAL A 7 -13.45 14.47 -46.60
C VAL A 7 -12.32 13.66 -45.96
N THR A 8 -11.09 14.12 -46.14
CA THR A 8 -9.93 13.59 -45.41
C THR A 8 -9.97 14.16 -44.00
N LEU A 9 -10.61 13.43 -43.08
CA LEU A 9 -10.51 13.67 -41.64
C LEU A 9 -9.06 13.44 -41.19
N LEU A 10 -8.29 14.52 -41.11
CA LEU A 10 -7.06 14.55 -40.31
C LEU A 10 -7.49 14.56 -38.84
N LEU A 11 -7.65 13.38 -38.24
CA LEU A 11 -7.66 13.25 -36.80
C LEU A 11 -6.28 13.67 -36.31
N SER A 12 -6.16 14.92 -35.90
CA SER A 12 -5.05 15.40 -35.09
C SER A 12 -5.09 14.64 -33.77
N SER A 13 -4.41 13.50 -33.73
CA SER A 13 -4.16 12.75 -32.51
C SER A 13 -3.36 13.66 -31.58
N SER A 14 -4.05 14.39 -30.71
CA SER A 14 -3.49 14.89 -29.48
C SER A 14 -3.12 13.66 -28.66
N THR A 15 -1.92 13.13 -28.90
CA THR A 15 -1.26 12.26 -27.93
C THR A 15 -1.12 13.10 -26.68
N MET A 16 -2.07 12.95 -25.75
CA MET A 16 -1.82 13.33 -24.37
C MET A 16 -0.63 12.46 -23.98
N ALA A 17 0.55 13.07 -23.93
CA ALA A 17 1.70 12.46 -23.34
C ALA A 17 1.30 12.16 -21.90
N SER A 18 1.01 10.89 -21.64
CA SER A 18 0.83 10.37 -20.29
C SER A 18 2.19 10.55 -19.61
N SER A 19 2.39 11.68 -18.93
CA SER A 19 3.46 11.80 -17.96
C SER A 19 3.27 10.65 -16.97
N PRO A 20 4.26 9.78 -16.74
CA PRO A 20 4.17 8.84 -15.63
C PRO A 20 4.15 9.69 -14.37
N LEU A 21 3.00 9.71 -13.69
CA LEU A 21 2.85 10.22 -12.33
C LEU A 21 3.61 9.27 -11.39
N SER A 22 4.94 9.27 -11.48
CA SER A 22 5.81 8.80 -10.41
C SER A 22 6.01 9.99 -9.48
N GLU A 23 4.94 10.39 -8.80
CA GLU A 23 5.04 11.32 -7.68
C GLU A 23 5.29 10.46 -6.44
N GLU A 24 6.55 10.41 -6.00
CA GLU A 24 6.88 9.84 -4.71
C GLU A 24 6.01 10.50 -3.64
N LEU A 25 5.35 9.69 -2.80
CA LEU A 25 4.64 10.23 -1.65
C LEU A 25 5.65 11.00 -0.80
N THR A 26 5.39 12.29 -0.59
CA THR A 26 6.16 13.06 0.38
C THR A 26 6.04 12.40 1.75
N ALA A 27 7.06 12.57 2.60
CA ALA A 27 7.04 12.05 3.96
C ALA A 27 5.76 12.47 4.74
N GLU A 28 5.23 13.67 4.48
CA GLU A 28 3.99 14.18 5.08
C GLU A 28 2.75 13.44 4.57
N GLN A 29 2.67 13.15 3.26
CA GLN A 29 1.57 12.37 2.69
C GLN A 29 1.60 10.92 3.22
N LEU A 30 2.78 10.32 3.32
CA LEU A 30 2.92 8.98 3.88
C LEU A 30 2.50 8.93 5.35
N ASP A 31 2.88 9.93 6.15
CA ASP A 31 2.46 10.01 7.56
C ASP A 31 0.94 10.15 7.69
N MET A 32 0.30 10.94 6.82
CA MET A 32 -1.15 11.05 6.76
C MET A 32 -1.82 9.72 6.44
N VAL A 33 -1.33 8.98 5.44
CA VAL A 33 -1.85 7.65 5.08
C VAL A 33 -1.72 6.68 6.25
N ILE A 34 -0.55 6.63 6.89
CA ILE A 34 -0.32 5.77 8.06
C ILE A 34 -1.28 6.15 9.20
N GLN A 35 -1.47 7.45 9.45
CA GLN A 35 -2.38 7.92 10.50
C GLN A 35 -3.83 7.52 10.22
N MET A 36 -4.29 7.66 8.98
CA MET A 36 -5.63 7.21 8.57
C MET A 36 -5.80 5.69 8.74
N SER A 37 -4.82 4.90 8.30
CA SER A 37 -4.85 3.44 8.47
C SER A 37 -4.88 3.03 9.95
N VAL A 38 -4.09 3.69 10.81
CA VAL A 38 -4.11 3.40 12.25
C VAL A 38 -5.47 3.74 12.86
N ASN A 39 -6.08 4.87 12.49
CA ASN A 39 -7.39 5.23 13.00
C ASN A 39 -8.46 4.21 12.58
N GLN A 40 -8.41 3.74 11.33
CA GLN A 40 -9.32 2.71 10.83
C GLN A 40 -9.13 1.39 11.59
N MET A 41 -7.89 0.90 11.70
CA MET A 41 -7.59 -0.33 12.44
C MET A 41 -7.99 -0.27 13.91
N LYS A 42 -7.94 0.92 14.54
CA LYS A 42 -8.48 1.12 15.89
C LYS A 42 -10.00 1.05 15.93
N ALA A 43 -10.68 1.63 14.94
CA ALA A 43 -12.14 1.58 14.86
C ALA A 43 -12.66 0.15 14.64
N ASP A 44 -11.87 -0.70 13.97
CA ASP A 44 -12.21 -2.08 13.64
C ASP A 44 -11.69 -3.12 14.67
N ASP A 45 -11.09 -2.66 15.78
CA ASP A 45 -10.43 -3.48 16.81
C ASP A 45 -9.31 -4.40 16.27
N GLU A 46 -8.73 -4.09 15.10
CA GLU A 46 -7.72 -4.92 14.43
C GLU A 46 -6.43 -5.03 15.24
N PHE A 47 -6.01 -3.95 15.91
CA PHE A 47 -4.84 -4.02 16.80
C PHE A 47 -5.06 -4.97 17.96
N THR A 48 -6.28 -5.01 18.52
CA THR A 48 -6.68 -5.92 19.61
C THR A 48 -6.66 -7.37 19.14
N LYS A 49 -7.27 -7.65 17.98
CA LYS A 49 -7.29 -9.00 17.38
C LYS A 49 -5.88 -9.50 17.10
N MET A 50 -5.06 -8.68 16.44
CA MET A 50 -3.68 -9.02 16.13
C MET A 50 -2.85 -9.24 17.40
N ALA A 51 -2.94 -8.32 18.37
CA ALA A 51 -2.26 -8.41 19.66
C ALA A 51 -2.58 -9.73 20.39
N SER A 52 -3.86 -10.10 20.43
CA SER A 52 -4.30 -11.38 20.97
C SER A 52 -3.71 -12.57 20.19
N CYS A 53 -3.75 -12.52 18.86
CA CYS A 53 -3.27 -13.62 18.03
C CYS A 53 -1.76 -13.86 18.13
N VAL A 54 -0.95 -12.79 18.16
CA VAL A 54 0.52 -12.87 18.26
C VAL A 54 1.04 -12.84 19.69
N ASN A 55 0.16 -12.74 20.68
CA ASN A 55 0.51 -12.62 22.10
C ASN A 55 1.46 -11.44 22.39
N GLN A 56 1.12 -10.27 21.85
CA GLN A 56 1.81 -9.00 22.06
C GLN A 56 0.83 -7.97 22.62
N SER A 57 1.34 -6.83 23.12
CA SER A 57 0.47 -5.72 23.48
C SER A 57 -0.04 -4.97 22.23
N GLU A 58 -1.25 -4.43 22.28
CA GLU A 58 -1.79 -3.56 21.23
C GLU A 58 -0.85 -2.39 20.90
N ALA A 59 -0.29 -1.74 21.93
CA ALA A 59 0.67 -0.65 21.75
C ALA A 59 1.93 -1.09 20.97
N LYS A 60 2.41 -2.32 21.19
CA LYS A 60 3.52 -2.88 20.43
C LYS A 60 3.12 -3.13 18.97
N VAL A 61 1.94 -3.71 18.74
CA VAL A 61 1.46 -3.97 17.37
C VAL A 61 1.25 -2.67 16.59
N GLU A 62 0.61 -1.65 17.18
CA GLU A 62 0.45 -0.33 16.55
C GLU A 62 1.81 0.31 16.22
N SER A 63 2.75 0.27 17.18
CA SER A 63 4.08 0.83 16.97
C SER A 63 4.81 0.13 15.81
N VAL A 64 4.73 -1.20 15.73
CA VAL A 64 5.33 -1.96 14.64
C VAL A 64 4.64 -1.65 13.32
N PHE A 65 3.30 -1.56 13.29
CA PHE A 65 2.56 -1.17 12.08
C PHE A 65 3.05 0.14 11.50
N ARG A 66 3.15 1.20 12.32
CA ARG A 66 3.64 2.51 11.87
C ARG A 66 5.05 2.44 11.31
N GLU A 67 5.94 1.70 11.97
CA GLU A 67 7.34 1.55 11.57
C GLU A 67 7.47 0.78 10.24
N VAL A 68 6.77 -0.35 10.12
CA VAL A 68 6.82 -1.22 8.95
C VAL A 68 6.17 -0.57 7.73
N MET A 69 5.03 0.11 7.92
CA MET A 69 4.39 0.84 6.84
C MET A 69 5.32 1.93 6.30
N ARG A 70 5.98 2.71 7.17
CA ARG A 70 6.96 3.69 6.70
C ARG A 70 8.10 3.02 5.93
N ALA A 71 8.70 1.95 6.46
CA ALA A 71 9.84 1.31 5.81
C ALA A 71 9.52 0.60 4.49
N CYS A 72 8.37 -0.06 4.38
CA CYS A 72 8.03 -0.87 3.21
C CYS A 72 7.23 -0.09 2.15
N VAL A 73 6.32 0.80 2.56
CA VAL A 73 5.45 1.53 1.63
C VAL A 73 6.17 2.70 0.98
N GLU A 74 7.02 3.43 1.73
CA GLU A 74 7.88 4.49 1.18
C GLU A 74 8.78 3.96 0.07
N LYS A 75 9.28 2.73 0.24
CA LYS A 75 10.28 2.14 -0.65
C LYS A 75 9.69 1.42 -1.86
N HIS A 76 8.50 0.82 -1.74
CA HIS A 76 8.00 -0.13 -2.74
C HIS A 76 6.69 0.27 -3.44
N MET A 77 5.96 1.30 -3.00
CA MET A 77 4.83 1.83 -3.78
C MET A 77 5.24 2.37 -5.16
N LEU A 78 6.52 2.75 -5.31
CA LEU A 78 7.08 3.30 -6.54
C LEU A 78 7.37 2.23 -7.60
N GLU A 79 7.55 0.98 -7.16
CA GLU A 79 7.90 -0.11 -8.05
C GLU A 79 6.66 -0.85 -8.60
N GLU A 80 5.45 -0.52 -8.12
CA GLU A 80 4.20 -1.26 -8.40
C GLU A 80 4.38 -2.79 -8.24
N ASP A 81 5.26 -3.20 -7.33
CA ASP A 81 5.66 -4.58 -7.12
C ASP A 81 5.02 -5.10 -5.82
N ASP A 82 3.79 -5.59 -5.97
CA ASP A 82 2.98 -6.11 -4.87
C ASP A 82 3.65 -7.29 -4.15
N GLU A 83 4.40 -8.14 -4.88
CA GLU A 83 5.10 -9.28 -4.30
C GLU A 83 6.25 -8.82 -3.40
N LYS A 84 7.08 -7.88 -3.85
CA LYS A 84 8.15 -7.31 -3.02
C LYS A 84 7.61 -6.54 -1.82
N THR A 85 6.54 -5.78 -2.02
CA THR A 85 5.88 -5.04 -0.94
C THR A 85 5.37 -6.01 0.12
N THR A 86 4.65 -7.05 -0.31
CA THR A 86 4.14 -8.10 0.59
C THR A 86 5.27 -8.82 1.32
N ALA A 87 6.36 -9.19 0.62
CA ALA A 87 7.52 -9.81 1.24
C ALA A 87 8.19 -8.90 2.28
N CYS A 88 8.31 -7.59 1.99
CA CYS A 88 8.83 -6.60 2.93
C CYS A 88 7.97 -6.54 4.19
N LEU A 89 6.64 -6.44 4.03
CA LEU A 89 5.69 -6.37 5.14
C LEU A 89 5.79 -7.62 6.01
N VAL A 90 5.63 -8.81 5.44
CA VAL A 90 5.66 -10.07 6.19
C VAL A 90 7.00 -10.25 6.93
N SER A 91 8.12 -9.97 6.27
CA SER A 91 9.45 -10.09 6.89
C SER A 91 9.58 -9.14 8.08
N ASN A 92 9.28 -7.85 7.91
CA ASN A 92 9.49 -6.86 8.95
C ASN A 92 8.50 -7.01 10.12
N PHE A 93 7.23 -7.33 9.84
CA PHE A 93 6.24 -7.57 10.88
C PHE A 93 6.62 -8.77 11.73
N SER A 94 6.94 -9.91 11.10
CA SER A 94 7.28 -11.13 11.83
C SER A 94 8.53 -10.95 12.70
N GLU A 95 9.58 -10.33 12.16
CA GLU A 95 10.82 -10.02 12.90
C GLU A 95 10.54 -9.12 14.11
N LYS A 96 9.85 -7.99 13.92
CA LYS A 96 9.64 -6.98 14.98
C LYS A 96 8.64 -7.40 16.05
N LEU A 97 7.73 -8.30 15.72
CA LEU A 97 6.78 -8.92 16.65
C LEU A 97 7.34 -10.17 17.33
N GLY A 98 8.49 -10.68 16.86
CA GLY A 98 9.12 -11.88 17.41
C GLY A 98 8.31 -13.16 17.15
N VAL A 99 7.61 -13.22 16.01
CA VAL A 99 6.82 -14.39 15.59
C VAL A 99 7.31 -14.92 14.26
N SER A 100 6.93 -16.14 13.89
CA SER A 100 7.24 -16.65 12.54
C SER A 100 6.41 -15.91 11.49
N ALA A 101 6.92 -15.83 10.25
CA ALA A 101 6.15 -15.32 9.12
C ALA A 101 4.81 -16.05 8.96
N GLN A 102 4.80 -17.39 9.10
CA GLN A 102 3.58 -18.20 9.06
C GLN A 102 2.58 -17.80 10.14
N LYS A 103 3.04 -17.53 11.37
CA LYS A 103 2.17 -17.11 12.47
C LYS A 103 1.60 -15.72 12.19
N PHE A 104 2.42 -14.79 11.67
CA PHE A 104 1.95 -13.46 11.28
C PHE A 104 0.89 -13.54 10.18
N THR A 105 1.17 -14.23 9.06
CA THR A 105 0.21 -14.42 7.95
C THR A 105 -1.11 -15.02 8.43
N ALA A 106 -1.05 -16.08 9.23
CA ALA A 106 -2.26 -16.71 9.78
C ALA A 106 -3.05 -15.81 10.76
N CYS A 107 -2.42 -14.79 11.35
CA CYS A 107 -3.12 -13.79 12.17
C CYS A 107 -3.70 -12.65 11.33
N SER A 108 -3.12 -12.35 10.17
CA SER A 108 -3.54 -11.26 9.28
C SER A 108 -4.67 -11.64 8.32
N GLU A 109 -4.90 -12.93 8.11
CA GLU A 109 -5.96 -13.47 7.21
C GLU A 109 -7.26 -13.82 7.95
N GLN A 110 -7.40 -13.50 9.25
CA GLN A 110 -8.61 -13.77 10.01
C GLN A 110 -9.68 -12.70 9.74
N GLU A 111 -10.40 -12.85 8.63
CA GLU A 111 -11.67 -12.14 8.34
C GLU A 111 -12.87 -12.77 9.07
#